data_AF-A0A127SXS3-F1
#
_entry.id   AF-A0A127SXS3-F1
#
_cell.length_a   1.000
_cell.length_b   1.000
_cell.length_c   1.000
_cell.angle_alpha   90.00
_cell.angle_beta   90.00
_cell.angle_gamma   90.00
#
_symmetry.space_group_name_H-M   'P 1'
#
loop_
_entity.id
_entity.type
_entity.pdbx_description
1 polymer ?
#
loop_
_entity_poly.entity_id
_entity_poly.type
_entity_poly.pdbx_seq_one_letter_code
_entity_poly.pdbx_strand_id
1 'polypeptide(L)'
;TLTAASGNGIYLPESGSVDFIAYYPYTTSVSGNKIAVNVSDQSKPAAIDLIYSNGTKGVAATTSSNISLTFTHKLSKMTINVSKDATIETLNGLTIDMNGISTEGEFNLGNGTLTATAGTNQKDVAMNVNA
;
A
#
# COMPACT_ATOMS: atom_id res chain seq x y z
N THR A 1 -15.92 -9.60 -7.49
CA THR A 1 -15.46 -9.22 -8.84
C THR A 1 -15.59 -7.72 -8.97
N LEU A 2 -14.57 -7.02 -9.46
CA LEU A 2 -14.65 -5.58 -9.73
C LEU A 2 -15.23 -5.40 -11.13
N THR A 3 -16.36 -4.69 -11.25
CA THR A 3 -16.95 -4.36 -12.53
C THR A 3 -16.73 -2.88 -12.79
N ALA A 4 -16.12 -2.53 -13.93
CA ALA A 4 -15.93 -1.13 -14.28
C ALA A 4 -17.28 -0.44 -14.48
N ALA A 5 -17.38 0.83 -14.08
CA ALA A 5 -18.52 1.66 -14.46
C ALA A 5 -18.58 1.79 -15.99
N SER A 6 -19.79 2.00 -16.53
CA SER A 6 -19.98 2.22 -17.97
C SER A 6 -19.03 3.31 -18.48
N GLY A 7 -18.36 3.05 -19.60
CA GLY A 7 -17.37 3.95 -20.20
C GLY A 7 -15.98 3.95 -19.55
N ASN A 8 -15.77 3.24 -18.43
CA ASN A 8 -14.47 3.17 -17.73
C ASN A 8 -13.81 1.79 -17.82
N GLY A 9 -14.30 0.93 -18.71
CA GLY A 9 -13.70 -0.38 -18.95
C GLY A 9 -12.36 -0.27 -19.64
N ILE A 10 -11.43 -1.15 -19.27
CA ILE A 10 -10.20 -1.37 -20.04
C ILE A 10 -10.51 -2.45 -21.08
N TYR A 11 -10.33 -2.12 -22.37
CA TYR A 11 -10.51 -3.05 -23.47
C TYR A 11 -9.16 -3.66 -23.86
N LEU A 12 -9.13 -4.99 -23.99
CA LEU A 12 -7.95 -5.68 -24.53
C LEU A 12 -7.82 -5.39 -26.02
N PRO A 13 -6.59 -5.27 -26.56
CA PRO A 13 -6.38 -5.12 -27.99
C PRO A 13 -6.86 -6.38 -28.74
N GLU A 14 -7.33 -6.19 -29.97
CA GLU A 14 -7.83 -7.30 -30.82
C GLU A 14 -6.74 -8.33 -31.16
N SER A 15 -5.48 -7.89 -31.19
CA SER A 15 -4.31 -8.74 -31.41
C SER A 15 -3.15 -8.33 -30.51
N GLY A 16 -2.26 -9.29 -30.25
CA GLY A 16 -1.16 -9.12 -29.30
C GLY A 16 -1.57 -9.43 -27.86
N SER A 17 -0.65 -9.13 -26.94
CA SER A 17 -0.85 -9.35 -25.51
C SER A 17 -0.38 -8.15 -24.70
N VAL A 18 -0.96 -8.00 -23.50
CA VAL A 18 -0.66 -6.91 -22.57
C VAL A 18 -0.37 -7.45 -21.19
N ASP A 19 0.39 -6.67 -20.42
CA ASP A 19 0.62 -6.89 -19.00
C ASP A 19 -0.31 -5.98 -18.18
N PHE A 20 -0.80 -6.50 -17.06
CA PHE A 20 -1.59 -5.72 -16.11
C PHE A 20 -0.77 -5.43 -14.86
N ILE A 21 -0.69 -4.14 -14.55
CA ILE A 21 -0.12 -3.63 -13.30
C ILE A 21 -1.24 -2.92 -12.56
N ALA A 22 -1.39 -3.23 -11.27
CA ALA A 22 -2.40 -2.62 -10.42
C ALA A 22 -1.83 -2.31 -9.04
N TYR A 23 -2.40 -1.28 -8.41
CA TYR A 23 -2.05 -0.89 -7.05
C TYR A 23 -3.29 -0.39 -6.31
N TYR A 24 -3.23 -0.42 -4.98
CA TYR A 24 -4.24 0.16 -4.09
C TYR A 24 -3.52 0.69 -2.84
N PRO A 25 -3.99 1.79 -2.22
CA PRO A 25 -5.16 2.60 -2.57
C PRO A 25 -4.99 3.42 -3.85
N TYR A 26 -6.09 3.65 -4.56
CA TYR A 26 -6.10 4.48 -5.77
C TYR A 26 -5.81 5.94 -5.44
N THR A 27 -4.99 6.58 -6.27
CA THR A 27 -4.76 8.03 -6.24
C THR A 27 -4.75 8.59 -7.66
N THR A 28 -5.20 9.84 -7.82
CA THR A 28 -5.06 10.59 -9.06
C THR A 28 -3.66 11.17 -9.24
N SER A 29 -2.86 11.23 -8.16
CA SER A 29 -1.53 11.83 -8.13
C SER A 29 -0.45 10.83 -8.53
N VAL A 30 -0.46 10.44 -9.81
CA VAL A 30 0.57 9.57 -10.41
C VAL A 30 1.42 10.40 -11.36
N SER A 31 2.75 10.39 -11.17
CA SER A 31 3.70 11.09 -12.06
C SER A 31 4.82 10.14 -12.45
N GLY A 32 5.10 10.02 -13.76
CA GLY A 32 6.19 9.17 -14.26
C GLY A 32 6.09 7.69 -13.84
N ASN A 33 4.89 7.14 -13.72
CA ASN A 33 4.59 5.81 -13.16
C ASN A 33 4.99 5.64 -11.68
N LYS A 34 4.96 6.72 -10.92
CA LYS A 34 5.29 6.70 -9.50
C LYS A 34 4.20 7.32 -8.67
N ILE A 35 4.07 6.81 -7.45
CA ILE A 35 3.15 7.32 -6.44
C ILE A 35 3.91 7.66 -5.17
N ALA A 36 3.52 8.77 -4.55
CA ALA A 36 4.02 9.12 -3.23
C ALA A 36 3.40 8.20 -2.18
N VAL A 37 4.21 7.80 -1.20
CA VAL A 37 3.80 7.02 -0.04
C VAL A 37 4.10 7.86 1.19
N ASN A 38 3.12 7.97 2.10
CA ASN A 38 3.29 8.65 3.38
C ASN A 38 2.60 7.83 4.48
N VAL A 39 3.37 7.42 5.48
CA VAL A 39 2.92 6.59 6.61
C VAL A 39 2.93 7.33 7.95
N SER A 40 3.07 8.66 7.95
CA SER A 40 3.12 9.44 9.19
C SER A 40 1.79 9.48 9.97
N ASP A 41 0.65 9.33 9.29
CA ASP A 41 -0.67 9.23 9.92
C ASP A 41 -1.13 7.76 9.98
N GLN A 42 -1.11 7.20 11.20
CA GLN A 42 -1.54 5.82 11.48
C GLN A 42 -3.03 5.70 11.82
N SER A 43 -3.81 6.79 11.82
CA SER A 43 -5.23 6.77 12.25
C SER A 43 -6.14 5.91 11.35
N LYS A 44 -5.73 5.67 10.09
CA LYS A 44 -6.48 4.87 9.11
C LYS A 44 -5.54 3.92 8.36
N PRO A 45 -5.11 2.79 8.96
CA PRO A 45 -4.11 1.90 8.35
C PRO A 45 -4.48 1.42 6.94
N ALA A 46 -5.76 1.14 6.67
CA ALA A 46 -6.22 0.70 5.36
C ALA A 46 -6.06 1.76 4.24
N ALA A 47 -5.90 3.05 4.59
CA ALA A 47 -5.69 4.14 3.65
C ALA A 47 -4.20 4.35 3.29
N ILE A 48 -3.29 3.72 4.02
CA ILE A 48 -1.84 3.80 3.79
C ILE A 48 -1.21 2.44 3.45
N ASP A 49 -1.96 1.34 3.59
CA ASP A 49 -1.51 -0.01 3.28
C ASP A 49 -1.39 -0.23 1.77
N LEU A 50 -0.22 0.12 1.23
CA LEU A 50 0.10 -0.02 -0.19
C LEU A 50 0.19 -1.50 -0.56
N ILE A 51 -0.71 -1.93 -1.44
CA ILE A 51 -0.67 -3.24 -2.09
C ILE A 51 -0.47 -3.09 -3.61
N TYR A 52 0.25 -4.03 -4.21
CA TYR A 52 0.63 -3.98 -5.62
C TYR A 52 0.64 -5.35 -6.28
N SER A 53 0.28 -5.36 -7.57
CA SER A 53 0.25 -6.53 -8.44
C SER A 53 0.95 -6.21 -9.78
N ASN A 54 1.89 -7.07 -10.20
CA ASN A 54 2.48 -7.05 -11.55
C ASN A 54 2.69 -8.45 -12.16
N GLY A 55 2.09 -9.48 -11.54
CA GLY A 55 2.28 -10.87 -11.94
C GLY A 55 1.44 -11.27 -13.16
N THR A 56 0.46 -10.44 -13.54
CA THR A 56 -0.49 -10.75 -14.60
C THR A 56 0.06 -10.27 -15.94
N LYS A 57 0.64 -11.18 -16.71
CA LYS A 57 1.40 -10.86 -17.91
C LYS A 57 0.94 -11.65 -19.13
N GLY A 58 1.17 -11.09 -20.31
CA GLY A 58 0.91 -11.76 -21.59
C GLY A 58 -0.57 -12.09 -21.82
N VAL A 59 -1.49 -11.25 -21.33
CA VAL A 59 -2.92 -11.46 -21.50
C VAL A 59 -3.37 -11.02 -22.90
N ALA A 60 -4.05 -11.91 -23.62
CA ALA A 60 -4.62 -11.63 -24.94
C ALA A 60 -6.15 -11.81 -24.93
N ALA A 61 -6.85 -11.02 -25.75
CA ALA A 61 -8.31 -11.09 -25.87
C ALA A 61 -8.81 -12.48 -26.32
N THR A 62 -7.98 -13.22 -27.06
CA THR A 62 -8.29 -14.56 -27.56
C THR A 62 -8.24 -15.66 -26.51
N THR A 63 -7.57 -15.42 -25.37
CA THR A 63 -7.32 -16.45 -24.35
C THR A 63 -7.89 -16.12 -22.98
N SER A 64 -8.37 -14.90 -22.73
CA SER A 64 -8.87 -14.51 -21.40
C SER A 64 -9.91 -13.40 -21.47
N SER A 65 -11.03 -13.63 -20.79
CA SER A 65 -12.08 -12.63 -20.51
C SER A 65 -12.05 -12.13 -19.06
N ASN A 66 -11.36 -12.83 -18.17
CA ASN A 66 -11.22 -12.50 -16.76
C ASN A 66 -9.75 -12.22 -16.42
N ILE A 67 -9.49 -11.09 -15.77
CA ILE A 67 -8.15 -10.70 -15.32
C ILE A 67 -8.01 -11.01 -13.84
N SER A 68 -7.17 -11.98 -13.49
CA SER A 68 -6.82 -12.24 -12.08
C SER A 68 -5.64 -11.36 -11.69
N LEU A 69 -5.73 -10.69 -10.54
CA LEU A 69 -4.68 -9.84 -9.99
C LEU A 69 -4.31 -10.34 -8.60
N THR A 70 -3.06 -10.74 -8.41
CA THR A 70 -2.55 -11.16 -7.11
C THR A 70 -1.80 -10.00 -6.47
N PHE A 71 -2.30 -9.49 -5.35
CA PHE A 71 -1.73 -8.35 -4.64
C PHE A 71 -0.76 -8.79 -3.54
N THR A 72 0.27 -7.99 -3.32
CA THR A 72 1.22 -8.13 -2.21
C THR A 72 1.40 -6.79 -1.50
N HIS A 73 1.49 -6.81 -0.18
CA HIS A 73 1.81 -5.62 0.62
C HIS A 73 3.23 -5.15 0.34
N LYS A 74 3.40 -3.83 0.20
CA LYS A 74 4.69 -3.19 -0.10
C LYS A 74 5.28 -2.42 1.08
N LEU A 75 4.58 -2.43 2.21
CA LEU A 75 5.04 -1.90 3.48
C LEU A 75 5.30 -3.04 4.48
N SER A 76 5.95 -2.71 5.60
CA SER A 76 6.06 -3.59 6.75
C SER A 76 5.02 -3.19 7.81
N LYS A 77 4.50 -4.19 8.54
CA LYS A 77 3.61 -3.98 9.68
C LYS A 77 4.34 -4.36 10.96
N MET A 78 4.34 -3.44 11.92
CA MET A 78 4.80 -3.71 13.28
C MET A 78 3.60 -3.76 14.23
N THR A 79 3.54 -4.80 15.05
CA THR A 79 2.53 -4.95 16.10
C THR A 79 3.26 -5.06 17.44
N ILE A 80 2.95 -4.17 18.37
CA ILE A 80 3.48 -4.21 19.73
C ILE A 80 2.35 -4.65 20.65
N ASN A 81 2.54 -5.77 21.33
CA ASN A 81 1.61 -6.28 22.32
C ASN A 81 2.15 -5.93 23.70
N VAL A 82 1.43 -5.12 24.46
CA VAL A 82 1.81 -4.74 25.83
C VAL A 82 0.86 -5.42 26.80
N SER A 83 1.43 -6.03 27.84
CA SER A 83 0.67 -6.60 28.95
C SER A 83 1.16 -6.02 30.27
N LYS A 84 0.26 -5.97 31.24
CA LYS A 84 0.56 -5.53 32.60
C LYS A 84 0.74 -6.73 33.53
N ASP A 85 1.59 -6.59 34.54
CA ASP A 85 1.65 -7.55 35.63
C ASP A 85 0.63 -7.22 36.74
N ALA A 86 0.69 -7.95 37.86
CA ALA A 86 -0.23 -7.79 38.98
C ALA A 86 -0.05 -6.46 39.75
N THR A 87 1.09 -5.80 39.61
CA THR A 87 1.45 -4.57 40.34
C THR A 87 1.00 -3.30 39.61
N ILE A 88 0.72 -3.39 38.31
CA ILE A 88 0.19 -2.29 37.50
C ILE A 88 -1.33 -2.39 37.46
N GLU A 89 -2.02 -1.35 37.91
CA GLU A 89 -3.49 -1.35 37.98
C GLU A 89 -4.14 -1.28 36.58
N THR A 90 -3.68 -0.37 35.72
CA THR A 90 -4.25 -0.12 34.39
C THR A 90 -3.20 0.33 33.36
N LEU A 91 -3.47 0.07 32.07
CA LEU A 91 -2.72 0.61 30.92
C LEU A 91 -3.46 1.76 30.21
N ASN A 92 -4.56 2.26 30.80
CA ASN A 92 -5.33 3.36 30.23
C ASN A 92 -4.43 4.57 29.96
N GLY A 93 -4.45 5.07 28.73
CA GLY A 93 -3.63 6.22 28.32
C GLY A 93 -2.19 5.87 27.92
N LEU A 94 -1.83 4.58 27.87
CA LEU A 94 -0.56 4.16 27.27
C LEU A 94 -0.50 4.60 25.81
N THR A 95 0.54 5.35 25.47
CA THR A 95 0.91 5.68 24.10
C THR A 95 2.23 5.02 23.75
N ILE A 96 2.43 4.75 22.46
CA ILE A 96 3.69 4.23 21.93
C ILE A 96 4.05 5.04 20.71
N ASP A 97 5.25 5.59 20.69
CA ASP A 97 5.78 6.40 19.60
C ASP A 97 7.04 5.74 19.02
N MET A 98 7.08 5.63 17.70
CA MET A 98 8.27 5.20 16.99
C MET A 98 9.03 6.43 16.49
N ASN A 99 10.18 6.70 17.11
CA ASN A 99 10.88 7.96 16.89
C ASN A 99 11.86 7.90 15.71
N GLY A 100 11.99 9.03 15.01
CA GLY A 100 13.01 9.24 13.99
C GLY A 100 12.94 8.31 12.77
N ILE A 101 11.76 7.85 12.37
CA ILE A 101 11.61 6.96 11.21
C ILE A 101 11.30 7.71 9.93
N SER A 102 11.85 7.24 8.80
CA SER A 102 11.48 7.77 7.48
C SER A 102 10.02 7.42 7.17
N THR A 103 9.18 8.44 7.05
CA THR A 103 7.73 8.29 6.85
C THR A 103 7.26 8.48 5.42
N GLU A 104 8.15 8.91 4.53
CA GLU A 104 7.82 9.29 3.15
C GLU A 104 8.69 8.52 2.16
N GLY A 105 8.12 8.18 1.01
CA GLY A 105 8.84 7.51 -0.06
C GLY A 105 8.10 7.56 -1.38
N GLU A 106 8.72 6.97 -2.39
CA GLU A 106 8.21 6.90 -3.75
C GLU A 106 8.14 5.44 -4.20
N PHE A 107 6.96 5.01 -4.65
CA PHE A 107 6.76 3.67 -5.20
C PHE A 107 6.68 3.73 -6.71
N ASN A 108 7.54 2.97 -7.39
CA ASN A 108 7.58 2.90 -8.84
C ASN A 108 6.70 1.74 -9.33
N LEU A 109 5.62 2.07 -10.05
CA LEU A 109 4.66 1.11 -10.60
C LEU A 109 5.25 0.25 -11.73
N GLY A 110 6.30 0.71 -12.41
CA GLY A 110 6.91 -0.03 -13.52
C GLY A 110 7.72 -1.24 -13.05
N ASN A 111 8.41 -1.13 -11.92
CA ASN A 111 9.30 -2.17 -11.40
C ASN A 111 8.93 -2.68 -9.99
N GLY A 112 7.99 -2.03 -9.31
CA GLY A 112 7.51 -2.40 -7.98
C GLY A 112 8.47 -2.05 -6.83
N THR A 113 9.42 -1.14 -7.02
CA THR A 113 10.36 -0.73 -5.97
C THR A 113 9.82 0.45 -5.15
N LEU A 114 9.86 0.33 -3.82
CA LEU A 114 9.65 1.43 -2.88
C LEU A 114 11.00 1.99 -2.45
N THR A 115 11.20 3.30 -2.58
CA THR A 115 12.40 3.98 -2.07
C THR A 115 11.98 5.04 -1.07
N ALA A 116 12.52 4.98 0.15
CA ALA A 116 12.32 6.03 1.13
C ALA A 116 12.98 7.33 0.66
N THR A 117 12.31 8.46 0.86
CA THR A 117 12.91 9.77 0.62
C THR A 117 14.05 9.96 1.60
N ALA A 118 15.27 10.20 1.10
CA ALA A 118 16.42 10.44 1.95
C ALA A 118 16.31 11.82 2.64
N GLY A 119 16.65 11.90 3.92
CA GLY A 119 16.75 13.18 4.65
C GLY A 119 15.56 13.50 5.57
N THR A 120 14.98 14.69 5.42
CA THR A 120 14.17 15.45 6.40
C THR A 120 12.76 14.90 6.71
N ASN A 121 12.45 13.68 6.31
CA ASN A 121 11.16 13.03 6.53
C ASN A 121 11.15 12.09 7.75
N GLN A 122 12.19 12.16 8.58
CA GLN A 122 12.23 11.51 9.88
C GLN A 122 11.20 12.16 10.79
N LYS A 123 10.19 11.39 11.18
CA LYS A 123 9.13 11.85 12.08
C LYS A 123 8.95 10.83 13.19
N ASP A 124 8.48 11.31 14.32
CA ASP A 124 7.93 10.45 15.36
C ASP A 124 6.52 10.04 14.93
N VAL A 125 6.24 8.75 14.98
CA VAL A 125 4.97 8.19 14.54
C VAL A 125 4.29 7.52 15.73
N ALA A 126 3.15 8.09 16.12
CA ALA A 126 2.26 7.48 17.10
C ALA A 126 1.72 6.15 16.54
N MET A 127 1.93 5.07 17.29
CA MET A 127 1.45 3.75 16.93
C MET A 127 0.02 3.54 17.40
N ASN A 128 -0.72 2.69 16.69
CA ASN A 128 -2.03 2.24 17.16
C ASN A 128 -1.85 1.30 18.36
N VAL A 129 -2.19 1.79 19.56
CA VAL A 129 -2.17 1.01 20.79
C VAL A 129 -3.58 0.45 21.03
N ASN A 130 -3.67 -0.87 21.16
CA ASN A 130 -4.87 -1.55 21.68
C ASN A 130 -4.52 -2.04 23.09
N ALA A 131 -4.65 -1.15 24.08
CA ALA A 131 -4.33 -1.40 25.49
C ALA A 131 -5.59 -1.69 26.29
#